data_AF-A0A968J1U6-F1
#
_entry.id   AF-A0A968J1U6-F1
#
_cell.length_a   1.000
_cell.length_b   1.000
_cell.length_c   1.000
_cell.angle_alpha   90.00
_cell.angle_beta   90.00
_cell.angle_gamma   90.00
#
_symmetry.space_group_name_H-M   'P 1'
#
loop_
_entity.id
_entity.type
_entity.pdbx_description
1 polymer ?
#
loop_
_entity_poly.entity_id
_entity_poly.type
_entity_poly.pdbx_seq_one_letter_code
_entity_poly.pdbx_strand_id
1 'polypeptide(L)'
;MIPGRNIQSLAEASFDTWIKLYRPHENSHNSQVSYYLKGALVCLLLDLYIRSCTAGVNSLDTVMRDLWQQFGEQEQGYTDAELRQAFSRAAGQDLSHLFARFVDGTEELDLNPFLQPFGLQVTSGFTQLPPRPYLGLNFKSDSSVITSVDQDSPAQRAGLWAGDELLALNHFKITPTQLQDQLQGVNPMIPLTLTVFQQEQLKSVVITPDPPRPDLKVLEMLPNPSASQHHLCRGWLGVAADDPASVFP
;
A
#
# COMPACT_ATOMS: atom_id res chain seq x y z
N MET A 1 5.11 -3.12 -0.49
CA MET A 1 4.47 -1.83 -0.82
C MET A 1 5.22 -1.17 -1.95
N ILE A 2 4.52 -0.43 -2.81
CA ILE A 2 5.10 0.15 -4.05
C ILE A 2 5.98 1.37 -3.74
N PRO A 3 7.07 1.63 -4.48
CA PRO A 3 7.95 2.78 -4.20
C PRO A 3 7.26 4.15 -4.35
N GLY A 4 6.31 4.28 -5.30
CA GLY A 4 5.63 5.54 -5.60
C GLY A 4 4.93 6.22 -4.43
N ARG A 5 4.62 5.50 -3.35
CA ARG A 5 3.98 6.05 -2.15
C ARG A 5 4.81 7.12 -1.42
N ASN A 6 6.13 7.08 -1.58
CA ASN A 6 7.05 8.05 -1.01
C ASN A 6 7.23 9.29 -1.90
N ILE A 7 6.69 9.26 -3.13
CA ILE A 7 6.92 10.28 -4.16
C ILE A 7 5.67 11.13 -4.40
N GLN A 8 4.49 10.53 -4.46
CA GLN A 8 3.25 11.24 -4.79
C GLN A 8 2.28 11.28 -3.61
N SER A 9 1.81 12.48 -3.27
CA SER A 9 0.78 12.65 -2.24
C SER A 9 -0.60 12.18 -2.72
N LEU A 10 -1.57 12.04 -1.81
CA LEU A 10 -2.93 11.68 -2.22
C LEU A 10 -3.59 12.83 -2.99
N ALA A 11 -3.37 14.08 -2.56
CA ALA A 11 -3.86 15.27 -3.24
C ALA A 11 -3.31 15.36 -4.67
N GLU A 12 -2.00 15.16 -4.85
CA GLU A 12 -1.37 15.14 -6.17
C GLU A 12 -1.86 13.99 -7.03
N ALA A 13 -2.09 12.81 -6.45
CA ALA A 13 -2.64 11.65 -7.17
C ALA A 13 -4.04 11.93 -7.72
N SER A 14 -4.88 12.65 -6.96
CA SER A 14 -6.19 13.10 -7.42
C SER A 14 -6.07 14.16 -8.51
N PHE A 15 -5.28 15.21 -8.29
CA PHE A 15 -5.11 16.32 -9.23
C PHE A 15 -4.50 15.87 -10.56
N ASP A 16 -3.51 14.98 -10.57
CA ASP A 16 -2.84 14.55 -11.81
C ASP A 16 -3.50 13.34 -12.49
N THR A 17 -4.69 12.91 -12.03
CA THR A 17 -5.32 11.64 -12.44
C THR A 17 -5.36 11.46 -13.96
N TRP A 18 -5.73 12.52 -14.69
CA TRP A 18 -5.89 12.50 -16.16
C TRP A 18 -4.58 12.37 -16.94
N ILE A 19 -3.43 12.69 -16.33
CA ILE A 19 -2.10 12.61 -16.97
C ILE A 19 -1.31 11.40 -16.47
N LYS A 20 -1.45 11.03 -15.19
CA LYS A 20 -0.66 9.98 -14.55
C LYS A 20 -1.42 8.65 -14.50
N LEU A 21 -2.49 8.58 -13.70
CA LEU A 21 -3.19 7.31 -13.43
C LEU A 21 -3.86 6.73 -14.69
N TYR A 22 -4.47 7.56 -15.53
CA TYR A 22 -5.15 7.10 -16.75
C TYR A 22 -4.20 6.83 -17.93
N ARG A 23 -2.91 7.14 -17.79
CA ARG A 23 -1.88 6.88 -18.81
C ARG A 23 -0.65 6.26 -18.15
N PRO A 24 -0.79 5.05 -17.60
CA PRO A 24 0.32 4.38 -16.93
C PRO A 24 1.44 4.05 -17.92
N HIS A 25 2.67 4.12 -17.42
CA HIS A 25 3.90 3.79 -18.12
C HIS A 25 4.81 2.97 -17.20
N GLU A 26 5.96 2.53 -17.71
CA GLU A 26 6.90 1.64 -17.01
C GLU A 26 7.35 2.15 -15.63
N ASN A 27 7.52 3.47 -15.49
CA ASN A 27 7.90 4.10 -14.22
C ASN A 27 6.72 4.46 -13.29
N SER A 28 5.47 4.17 -13.64
CA SER A 28 4.31 4.51 -12.82
C SER A 28 4.35 3.84 -11.45
N HIS A 29 4.83 2.59 -11.37
CA HIS A 29 4.99 1.85 -10.10
C HIS A 29 5.90 2.58 -9.10
N ASN A 30 6.90 3.30 -9.61
CA ASN A 30 7.89 4.00 -8.79
C ASN A 30 7.52 5.44 -8.44
N SER A 31 6.57 6.04 -9.14
CA SER A 31 6.32 7.49 -9.10
C SER A 31 4.88 7.88 -8.83
N GLN A 32 3.97 6.90 -8.75
CA GLN A 32 2.55 7.16 -8.63
C GLN A 32 1.89 6.29 -7.56
N VAL A 33 0.76 6.76 -7.04
CA VAL A 33 -0.15 5.99 -6.19
C VAL A 33 -1.57 6.04 -6.75
N SER A 34 -2.36 5.01 -6.47
CA SER A 34 -3.80 5.06 -6.70
C SER A 34 -4.46 5.93 -5.64
N TYR A 35 -5.14 7.00 -6.06
CA TYR A 35 -5.94 7.81 -5.14
C TYR A 35 -7.12 7.02 -4.55
N TYR A 36 -7.58 5.95 -5.20
CA TYR A 36 -8.59 5.05 -4.62
C TYR A 36 -8.00 4.24 -3.47
N LEU A 37 -6.86 3.59 -3.68
CA LEU A 37 -6.27 2.71 -2.66
C LEU A 37 -5.71 3.52 -1.49
N LYS A 38 -4.89 4.55 -1.77
CA LYS A 38 -4.37 5.44 -0.73
C LYS A 38 -5.52 6.21 -0.07
N GLY A 39 -6.50 6.68 -0.84
CA GLY A 39 -7.67 7.37 -0.31
C GLY A 39 -8.49 6.51 0.63
N ALA A 40 -8.74 5.23 0.30
CA ALA A 40 -9.44 4.32 1.20
C ALA A 40 -8.69 4.12 2.54
N LEU A 41 -7.35 4.00 2.50
CA LEU A 41 -6.54 3.90 3.70
C LEU A 41 -6.55 5.20 4.51
N VAL A 42 -6.46 6.37 3.88
CA VAL A 42 -6.54 7.66 4.59
C VAL A 42 -7.93 7.84 5.22
N CYS A 43 -9.00 7.51 4.51
CA CYS A 43 -10.37 7.54 5.05
C CYS A 43 -10.51 6.58 6.25
N LEU A 44 -9.94 5.38 6.18
CA LEU A 44 -9.89 4.44 7.31
C LEU A 44 -9.19 5.07 8.51
N LEU A 45 -8.00 5.66 8.34
CA LEU A 45 -7.26 6.28 9.44
C LEU A 45 -8.02 7.44 10.07
N LEU A 46 -8.65 8.29 9.26
CA LEU A 46 -9.47 9.40 9.74
C LEU A 46 -10.72 8.91 10.47
N ASP A 47 -11.39 7.86 9.97
CA ASP A 47 -12.54 7.25 10.65
C ASP A 47 -12.15 6.67 12.03
N LEU A 48 -11.08 5.87 12.08
CA LEU A 48 -10.56 5.30 13.32
C LEU A 48 -10.16 6.40 14.31
N TYR A 49 -9.54 7.48 13.83
CA TYR A 49 -9.17 8.62 14.66
C TYR A 49 -10.40 9.34 15.24
N ILE A 50 -11.39 9.68 14.41
CA ILE A 50 -12.63 10.32 14.86
C ILE A 50 -13.32 9.46 15.93
N ARG A 51 -13.49 8.17 15.65
CA ARG A 51 -14.09 7.21 16.59
C ARG A 51 -13.30 7.13 17.90
N SER A 52 -11.96 7.07 17.82
CA SER A 52 -11.13 7.01 19.03
C SER A 52 -11.28 8.26 19.90
N CYS A 53 -11.23 9.47 19.32
CA CYS A 53 -11.29 10.72 20.07
C CYS A 53 -12.71 11.06 20.58
N THR A 54 -13.75 10.49 19.97
CA THR A 54 -15.14 10.72 20.35
C THR A 54 -15.76 9.53 21.10
N ALA A 55 -14.94 8.56 21.52
CA ALA A 55 -15.38 7.32 22.16
C ALA A 55 -16.48 6.58 21.35
N GLY A 56 -16.38 6.60 20.03
CA GLY A 56 -17.29 5.94 19.10
C GLY A 56 -18.57 6.71 18.79
N VAL A 57 -18.76 7.92 19.33
CA VAL A 57 -19.96 8.74 19.08
C VAL A 57 -20.01 9.24 17.64
N ASN A 58 -18.87 9.63 17.07
CA ASN A 58 -18.77 10.07 15.69
C ASN A 58 -17.91 9.12 14.85
N SER A 59 -18.11 9.18 13.53
CA SER A 59 -17.38 8.42 12.53
C SER A 59 -17.26 9.20 11.22
N LEU A 60 -16.67 8.59 10.20
CA LEU A 60 -16.73 9.07 8.82
C LEU A 60 -18.18 9.22 8.35
N ASP A 61 -19.13 8.39 8.81
CA ASP A 61 -20.55 8.54 8.47
C ASP A 61 -21.12 9.87 8.99
N THR A 62 -20.64 10.32 10.17
CA THR A 62 -20.98 11.65 10.70
C THR A 62 -20.50 12.74 9.75
N VAL A 63 -19.26 12.63 9.24
CA VAL A 63 -18.70 13.59 8.27
C VAL A 63 -19.50 13.60 6.98
N MET A 64 -19.78 12.42 6.41
CA MET A 64 -20.51 12.30 5.14
C MET A 64 -21.93 12.85 5.26
N ARG A 65 -22.60 12.62 6.40
CA ARG A 65 -23.93 13.18 6.67
C ARG A 65 -23.89 14.69 6.83
N ASP A 66 -22.88 15.24 7.52
CA ASP A 66 -22.69 16.68 7.67
C ASP A 66 -22.52 17.37 6.30
N LEU A 67 -21.65 16.82 5.45
CA LEU A 67 -21.43 17.34 4.10
C LEU A 67 -22.68 17.24 3.21
N TRP A 68 -23.41 16.12 3.31
CA TRP A 68 -24.65 15.95 2.57
C TRP A 68 -25.70 16.98 2.98
N GLN A 69 -25.92 17.17 4.28
CA GLN A 69 -26.91 18.12 4.79
C GLN A 69 -26.55 19.57 4.47
N GLN A 70 -25.26 19.93 4.53
CA GLN A 70 -24.82 21.30 4.28
C GLN A 70 -24.79 21.64 2.78
N PHE A 71 -24.31 20.72 1.94
CA PHE A 71 -24.00 21.01 0.54
C PHE A 71 -24.80 20.13 -0.42
N GLY A 72 -24.89 18.83 -0.14
CA GLY A 72 -25.52 17.84 -1.02
C GLY A 72 -27.03 18.02 -1.24
N GLU A 73 -27.80 18.28 -0.18
CA GLU A 73 -29.27 18.46 -0.25
C GLU A 73 -29.68 19.65 -1.11
N GLN A 74 -28.82 20.67 -1.18
CA GLN A 74 -29.04 21.88 -1.98
C GLN A 74 -28.31 21.84 -3.32
N GLU A 75 -27.70 20.69 -3.67
CA GLU A 75 -26.88 20.50 -4.86
C GLU A 75 -25.75 21.54 -5.00
N GLN A 76 -25.21 21.99 -3.87
CA GLN A 76 -24.08 22.90 -3.80
C GLN A 76 -22.77 22.13 -3.73
N GLY A 77 -21.74 22.65 -4.40
CA GLY A 77 -20.37 22.17 -4.22
C GLY A 77 -19.81 22.63 -2.88
N TYR A 78 -18.77 21.93 -2.41
CA TYR A 78 -17.96 22.33 -1.26
C TYR A 78 -16.50 22.52 -1.68
N THR A 79 -15.78 23.31 -0.90
CA THR A 79 -14.35 23.56 -1.00
C THR A 79 -13.54 22.55 -0.18
N ASP A 80 -12.25 22.40 -0.48
CA ASP A 80 -11.33 21.58 0.32
C ASP A 80 -11.28 22.02 1.80
N ALA A 81 -11.36 23.33 2.05
CA ALA A 81 -11.41 23.86 3.41
C ALA A 81 -12.68 23.41 4.16
N GLU A 82 -13.85 23.44 3.50
CA GLU A 82 -15.11 22.99 4.10
C GLU A 82 -15.11 21.48 4.37
N LEU A 83 -14.51 20.68 3.47
CA LEU A 83 -14.29 19.26 3.68
C LEU A 83 -13.46 19.00 4.95
N ARG A 84 -12.28 19.63 5.06
CA ARG A 84 -11.38 19.48 6.22
C ARG A 84 -12.03 19.95 7.53
N GLN A 85 -12.84 21.00 7.46
CA GLN A 85 -13.62 21.46 8.61
C GLN A 85 -14.69 20.45 9.03
N ALA A 86 -15.38 19.78 8.11
CA ALA A 86 -16.37 18.74 8.45
C ALA A 86 -15.72 17.59 9.24
N PHE A 87 -14.53 17.15 8.83
CA PHE A 87 -13.74 16.16 9.58
C PHE A 87 -13.35 16.67 10.98
N SER A 88 -12.88 17.91 11.09
CA SER A 88 -12.50 18.50 12.39
C SER A 88 -13.70 18.66 13.33
N ARG A 89 -14.88 19.05 12.79
CA ARG A 89 -16.14 19.10 13.54
C ARG A 89 -16.53 17.72 14.08
N ALA A 90 -16.46 16.68 13.24
CA ALA A 90 -16.77 15.32 13.66
C ALA A 90 -15.79 14.79 14.73
N ALA A 91 -14.50 15.11 14.62
CA ALA A 91 -13.51 14.75 15.64
C ALA A 91 -13.61 15.58 16.93
N GLY A 92 -14.25 16.75 16.88
CA GLY A 92 -14.27 17.72 17.99
C GLY A 92 -12.93 18.43 18.21
N GLN A 93 -12.00 18.34 17.26
CA GLN A 93 -10.66 18.94 17.33
C GLN A 93 -10.06 19.16 15.94
N ASP A 94 -9.02 19.98 15.84
CA ASP A 94 -8.32 20.26 14.57
C ASP A 94 -7.57 19.03 14.04
N LEU A 95 -7.87 18.64 12.80
CA LEU A 95 -7.19 17.55 12.10
C LEU A 95 -6.21 18.03 11.04
N SER A 96 -5.92 19.33 10.94
CA SER A 96 -5.07 19.90 9.88
C SER A 96 -3.72 19.20 9.79
N HIS A 97 -3.15 18.80 10.93
CA HIS A 97 -1.90 18.04 10.98
C HIS A 97 -1.98 16.65 10.33
N LEU A 98 -3.11 15.94 10.45
CA LEU A 98 -3.31 14.63 9.80
C LEU A 98 -3.47 14.78 8.30
N PHE A 99 -4.23 15.79 7.85
CA PHE A 99 -4.37 16.08 6.42
C PHE A 99 -3.03 16.46 5.78
N ALA A 100 -2.23 17.32 6.44
CA ALA A 100 -0.91 17.69 5.96
C ALA A 100 0.02 16.47 5.76
N ARG A 101 -0.07 15.47 6.64
CA ARG A 101 0.74 14.25 6.59
C ARG A 101 0.22 13.25 5.56
N PHE A 102 -1.08 12.96 5.57
CA PHE A 102 -1.66 11.82 4.84
C PHE A 102 -2.28 12.18 3.50
N VAL A 103 -2.79 13.41 3.36
CA VAL A 103 -3.43 13.89 2.13
C VAL A 103 -2.43 14.66 1.28
N ASP A 104 -1.82 15.69 1.88
CA ASP A 104 -0.90 16.60 1.17
C ASP A 104 0.53 16.07 1.14
N GLY A 105 0.87 15.16 2.07
CA GLY A 105 2.19 14.57 2.22
C GLY A 105 2.34 13.16 1.64
N THR A 106 3.58 12.68 1.71
CA THR A 106 4.00 11.33 1.30
C THR A 106 4.43 10.47 2.48
N GLU A 107 4.07 10.88 3.70
CA GLU A 107 4.41 10.12 4.90
C GLU A 107 3.79 8.72 4.85
N GLU A 108 4.54 7.72 5.34
CA GLU A 108 4.07 6.36 5.41
C GLU A 108 2.84 6.25 6.35
N LEU A 109 1.83 5.51 5.90
CA LEU A 109 0.61 5.30 6.66
C LEU A 109 0.83 4.18 7.70
N ASP A 110 1.35 4.53 8.87
CA ASP A 110 1.42 3.59 10.00
C ASP A 110 0.02 3.36 10.58
N LEU A 111 -0.53 2.18 10.30
CA LEU A 111 -1.89 1.81 10.69
C LEU A 111 -2.00 1.50 12.18
N ASN A 112 -0.93 1.01 12.81
CA ASN A 112 -0.99 0.45 14.16
C ASN A 112 -1.39 1.48 15.23
N PRO A 113 -0.87 2.72 15.24
CA PRO A 113 -1.31 3.75 16.18
C PRO A 113 -2.82 4.05 16.12
N PHE A 114 -3.46 3.87 14.96
CA PHE A 114 -4.89 4.12 14.77
C PHE A 114 -5.75 2.87 15.05
N LEU A 115 -5.19 1.67 14.91
CA LEU A 115 -5.86 0.40 15.19
C LEU A 115 -5.78 0.00 16.67
N GLN A 116 -4.72 0.42 17.38
CA GLN A 116 -4.52 0.10 18.79
C GLN A 116 -5.70 0.50 19.70
N PRO A 117 -6.35 1.67 19.54
CA PRO A 117 -7.56 2.01 20.32
C PRO A 117 -8.73 1.04 20.13
N PHE A 118 -8.71 0.22 19.07
CA PHE A 118 -9.71 -0.80 18.75
C PHE A 118 -9.25 -2.20 19.16
N GLY A 119 -8.11 -2.32 19.85
CA GLY A 119 -7.57 -3.62 20.23
C GLY A 119 -7.09 -4.43 19.04
N LEU A 120 -6.74 -3.77 17.94
CA LEU A 120 -6.29 -4.40 16.70
C LEU A 120 -4.85 -4.02 16.39
N GLN A 121 -4.17 -4.87 15.63
CA GLN A 121 -2.87 -4.58 15.04
C GLN A 121 -2.75 -5.22 13.66
N VAL A 122 -1.91 -4.63 12.81
CA VAL A 122 -1.47 -5.22 11.55
C VAL A 122 -0.05 -5.75 11.73
N THR A 123 0.11 -7.04 11.52
CA THR A 123 1.41 -7.71 11.43
C THR A 123 1.79 -7.96 9.97
N SER A 124 3.10 -8.13 9.73
CA SER A 124 3.63 -8.40 8.40
C SER A 124 4.10 -9.84 8.33
N GLY A 125 3.78 -10.52 7.24
CA GLY A 125 4.15 -11.91 7.02
C GLY A 125 4.51 -12.18 5.56
N PHE A 126 4.57 -13.46 5.23
CA PHE A 126 4.87 -13.94 3.88
C PHE A 126 3.77 -14.88 3.40
N THR A 127 3.30 -14.69 2.17
CA THR A 127 2.33 -15.58 1.53
C THR A 127 2.88 -16.97 1.24
N GLN A 128 4.20 -17.07 1.06
CA GLN A 128 4.91 -18.32 0.77
C GLN A 128 6.05 -18.52 1.77
N LEU A 129 6.24 -19.78 2.19
CA LEU A 129 7.33 -20.22 3.06
C LEU A 129 8.10 -21.37 2.38
N PRO A 130 9.44 -21.30 2.29
CA PRO A 130 10.30 -20.21 2.78
C PRO A 130 10.13 -18.91 1.96
N PRO A 131 10.37 -17.74 2.58
CA PRO A 131 10.20 -16.47 1.90
C PRO A 131 11.28 -16.26 0.83
N ARG A 132 10.87 -15.65 -0.30
CA ARG A 132 11.72 -15.48 -1.48
C ARG A 132 12.57 -14.20 -1.38
N PRO A 133 13.88 -14.26 -1.71
CA PRO A 133 14.70 -13.07 -1.90
C PRO A 133 14.08 -12.13 -2.93
N TYR A 134 14.34 -10.85 -2.75
CA TYR A 134 13.73 -9.80 -3.57
C TYR A 134 14.68 -9.33 -4.66
N LEU A 135 14.19 -9.21 -5.90
CA LEU A 135 14.94 -8.65 -7.04
C LEU A 135 14.37 -7.31 -7.54
N GLY A 136 13.07 -7.07 -7.35
CA GLY A 136 12.37 -5.89 -7.89
C GLY A 136 12.07 -5.92 -9.39
N LEU A 137 11.99 -7.12 -9.97
CA LEU A 137 11.56 -7.33 -11.36
C LEU A 137 10.07 -7.60 -11.43
N ASN A 138 9.36 -6.88 -12.29
CA ASN A 138 7.95 -7.12 -12.58
C ASN A 138 7.78 -7.55 -14.04
N PHE A 139 6.88 -8.50 -14.26
CA PHE A 139 6.59 -9.07 -15.56
C PHE A 139 5.08 -9.04 -15.81
N LYS A 140 4.68 -9.02 -17.09
CA LYS A 140 3.31 -9.33 -17.48
C LYS A 140 3.12 -10.85 -17.48
N SER A 141 1.88 -11.32 -17.26
CA SER A 141 1.54 -12.73 -17.41
C SER A 141 2.00 -13.27 -18.77
N ASP A 142 2.60 -14.47 -18.75
CA ASP A 142 3.09 -15.20 -19.93
C ASP A 142 4.13 -14.45 -20.79
N SER A 143 4.84 -13.46 -20.22
CA SER A 143 5.89 -12.72 -20.92
C SER A 143 7.19 -12.69 -20.14
N SER A 144 8.31 -12.97 -20.80
CA SER A 144 9.66 -12.77 -20.25
C SER A 144 10.12 -11.31 -20.28
N VAL A 145 9.33 -10.40 -20.85
CA VAL A 145 9.68 -8.98 -20.93
C VAL A 145 9.36 -8.29 -19.60
N ILE A 146 10.36 -7.59 -19.06
CA ILE A 146 10.27 -6.81 -17.83
C ILE A 146 9.36 -5.60 -18.11
N THR A 147 8.31 -5.43 -17.33
CA THR A 147 7.34 -4.32 -17.48
C THR A 147 7.68 -3.12 -16.61
N SER A 148 8.23 -3.37 -15.43
CA SER A 148 8.74 -2.33 -14.53
C SER A 148 9.84 -2.90 -13.63
N VAL A 149 10.77 -2.04 -13.27
CA VAL A 149 11.82 -2.34 -12.29
C VAL A 149 11.63 -1.41 -11.10
N ASP A 150 11.52 -1.99 -9.92
CA ASP A 150 11.26 -1.23 -8.69
C ASP A 150 12.45 -0.32 -8.37
N GLN A 151 12.17 0.90 -7.95
CA GLN A 151 13.20 1.85 -7.51
C GLN A 151 13.99 1.31 -6.32
N ASP A 152 15.29 1.55 -6.32
CA ASP A 152 16.30 1.10 -5.36
C ASP A 152 16.38 -0.42 -5.19
N SER A 153 15.81 -1.19 -6.12
CA SER A 153 15.86 -2.65 -6.11
C SER A 153 17.20 -3.21 -6.63
N PRO A 154 17.53 -4.48 -6.32
CA PRO A 154 18.67 -5.16 -6.92
C PRO A 154 18.72 -5.09 -8.45
N ALA A 155 17.57 -5.24 -9.11
CA ALA A 155 17.47 -5.17 -10.55
C ALA A 155 17.84 -3.79 -11.09
N GLN A 156 17.35 -2.71 -10.46
CA GLN A 156 17.72 -1.36 -10.86
C GLN A 156 19.22 -1.10 -10.66
N ARG A 157 19.76 -1.50 -9.50
CA ARG A 157 21.20 -1.36 -9.20
C ARG A 157 22.08 -2.15 -10.16
N ALA A 158 21.56 -3.26 -10.69
CA ALA A 158 22.21 -4.07 -11.70
C ALA A 158 22.04 -3.54 -13.14
N GLY A 159 21.28 -2.45 -13.35
CA GLY A 159 21.09 -1.80 -14.65
C GLY A 159 20.06 -2.47 -15.55
N LEU A 160 19.11 -3.22 -14.98
CA LEU A 160 17.96 -3.76 -15.70
C LEU A 160 16.84 -2.71 -15.78
N TRP A 161 16.11 -2.71 -16.90
CA TRP A 161 15.05 -1.75 -17.18
C TRP A 161 13.81 -2.43 -17.77
N ALA A 162 12.69 -1.71 -17.81
CA ALA A 162 11.54 -2.15 -18.56
C ALA A 162 11.88 -2.28 -20.06
N GLY A 163 11.33 -3.31 -20.69
CA GLY A 163 11.65 -3.70 -22.07
C GLY A 163 12.76 -4.73 -22.18
N ASP A 164 13.56 -4.95 -21.14
CA ASP A 164 14.55 -6.04 -21.13
C ASP A 164 13.83 -7.40 -21.08
N GLU A 165 14.32 -8.39 -21.84
CA GLU A 165 13.74 -9.74 -21.88
C GLU A 165 14.60 -10.75 -21.11
N LEU A 166 14.01 -11.43 -20.13
CA LEU A 166 14.65 -12.50 -19.37
C LEU A 166 14.84 -13.76 -20.21
N LEU A 167 16.06 -14.27 -20.26
CA LEU A 167 16.39 -15.49 -21.00
C LEU A 167 16.89 -16.63 -20.09
N ALA A 168 17.81 -16.33 -19.18
CA ALA A 168 18.46 -17.34 -18.37
C ALA A 168 18.83 -16.86 -16.97
N LEU A 169 18.92 -17.82 -16.05
CA LEU A 169 19.52 -17.68 -14.72
C LEU A 169 20.68 -18.67 -14.62
N ASN A 170 21.88 -18.20 -14.26
CA ASN A 170 23.09 -19.01 -14.10
C ASN A 170 23.32 -19.98 -15.28
N HIS A 171 23.18 -19.47 -16.51
CA HIS A 171 23.32 -20.20 -17.78
C HIS A 171 22.18 -21.14 -18.18
N PHE A 172 21.13 -21.31 -17.36
CA PHE A 172 19.96 -22.13 -17.71
C PHE A 172 18.78 -21.27 -18.15
N LYS A 173 18.13 -21.66 -19.26
CA LYS A 173 16.93 -20.99 -19.76
C LYS A 173 15.85 -20.97 -18.67
N ILE A 174 15.18 -19.84 -18.49
CA ILE A 174 14.19 -19.66 -17.43
C ILE A 174 13.04 -18.76 -17.88
N THR A 175 11.83 -19.03 -17.38
CA THR A 175 10.69 -18.11 -17.45
C THR A 175 10.57 -17.30 -16.15
N PRO A 176 9.81 -16.18 -16.12
CA PRO A 176 9.59 -15.44 -14.88
C PRO A 176 8.99 -16.28 -13.74
N THR A 177 8.07 -17.20 -14.06
CA THR A 177 7.51 -18.14 -13.08
C THR A 177 8.60 -19.05 -12.51
N GLN A 178 9.43 -19.63 -13.37
CA GLN A 178 10.53 -20.49 -12.93
C GLN A 178 11.59 -19.71 -12.13
N LEU A 179 11.85 -18.43 -12.47
CA LEU A 179 12.73 -17.56 -11.71
C LEU A 179 12.21 -17.38 -10.29
N GLN A 180 10.90 -17.12 -10.15
CA GLN A 180 10.26 -17.02 -8.85
C GLN A 180 10.39 -18.30 -8.01
N ASP A 181 10.26 -19.47 -8.63
CA ASP A 181 10.42 -20.76 -7.94
C ASP A 181 11.87 -21.00 -7.51
N GLN A 182 12.84 -20.74 -8.40
CA GLN A 182 14.27 -20.92 -8.11
C GLN A 182 14.74 -20.00 -6.96
N LEU A 183 14.15 -18.82 -6.81
CA LEU A 183 14.49 -17.90 -5.73
C LEU A 183 14.13 -18.45 -4.33
N GLN A 184 13.16 -19.36 -4.18
CA GLN A 184 12.77 -19.90 -2.85
C GLN A 184 13.91 -20.58 -2.09
N GLY A 185 14.94 -21.08 -2.79
CA GLY A 185 16.11 -21.74 -2.19
C GLY A 185 17.40 -20.90 -2.23
N VAL A 186 17.34 -19.67 -2.71
CA VAL A 186 18.53 -18.82 -2.87
C VAL A 186 18.84 -18.09 -1.57
N ASN A 187 20.10 -18.15 -1.13
CA ASN A 187 20.57 -17.29 -0.04
C ASN A 187 20.59 -15.84 -0.52
N PRO A 188 19.93 -14.91 0.19
CA PRO A 188 20.04 -13.49 -0.13
C PRO A 188 21.51 -13.06 -0.02
N MET A 189 21.88 -11.98 -0.70
CA MET A 189 23.23 -11.45 -0.79
C MET A 189 24.25 -12.31 -1.57
N ILE A 190 23.88 -13.49 -2.07
CA ILE A 190 24.73 -14.25 -3.01
C ILE A 190 24.42 -13.80 -4.44
N PRO A 191 25.41 -13.30 -5.21
CA PRO A 191 25.18 -12.87 -6.57
C PRO A 191 24.71 -13.99 -7.49
N LEU A 192 23.77 -13.66 -8.38
CA LEU A 192 23.27 -14.49 -9.46
C LEU A 192 23.61 -13.83 -10.79
N THR A 193 23.72 -14.61 -11.86
CA THR A 193 23.86 -14.06 -13.22
C THR A 193 22.56 -14.24 -13.99
N LEU A 194 21.95 -13.13 -14.37
CA LEU A 194 20.83 -13.10 -15.32
C LEU A 194 21.36 -12.86 -16.72
N THR A 195 20.85 -13.59 -17.69
CA THR A 195 21.05 -13.28 -19.12
C THR A 195 19.78 -12.67 -19.66
N VAL A 196 19.90 -11.51 -20.28
CA VAL A 196 18.77 -10.75 -20.83
C VAL A 196 19.06 -10.26 -22.25
N PHE A 197 18.01 -10.03 -23.04
CA PHE A 197 18.11 -9.09 -24.16
C PHE A 197 17.80 -7.68 -23.66
N GLN A 198 18.73 -6.76 -23.88
CA GLN A 198 18.55 -5.33 -23.64
C GLN A 198 18.82 -4.59 -24.94
N GLN A 199 17.79 -3.98 -25.52
CA GLN A 199 17.87 -3.32 -26.85
C GLN A 199 18.46 -4.25 -27.93
N GLU A 200 17.93 -5.46 -28.06
CA GLU A 200 18.41 -6.52 -28.98
C GLU A 200 19.84 -7.03 -28.70
N GLN A 201 20.51 -6.55 -27.66
CA GLN A 201 21.84 -7.02 -27.27
C GLN A 201 21.74 -8.04 -26.14
N LEU A 202 22.39 -9.18 -26.34
CA LEU A 202 22.53 -10.18 -25.28
C LEU A 202 23.49 -9.66 -24.22
N LYS A 203 23.02 -9.55 -22.97
CA LYS A 203 23.82 -9.12 -21.82
C LYS A 203 23.75 -10.14 -20.69
N SER A 204 24.87 -10.30 -19.99
CA SER A 204 24.92 -11.01 -18.72
C SER A 204 25.08 -9.98 -17.60
N VAL A 205 24.13 -9.98 -16.68
CA VAL A 205 24.01 -9.01 -15.60
C VAL A 205 24.13 -9.74 -14.28
N VAL A 206 25.07 -9.31 -13.44
CA VAL A 206 25.21 -9.84 -12.08
C VAL A 206 24.25 -9.07 -11.17
N ILE A 207 23.35 -9.80 -10.52
CA ILE A 207 22.37 -9.25 -9.59
C ILE A 207 22.56 -9.87 -8.20
N THR A 208 22.58 -9.05 -7.16
CA THR A 208 22.70 -9.52 -5.77
C THR A 208 21.33 -9.38 -5.09
N PRO A 209 20.61 -10.48 -4.81
CA PRO A 209 19.27 -10.41 -4.24
C PRO A 209 19.26 -9.79 -2.85
N ASP A 210 18.28 -8.93 -2.58
CA ASP A 210 18.02 -8.42 -1.24
C ASP A 210 17.30 -9.48 -0.39
N PRO A 211 17.34 -9.38 0.96
CA PRO A 211 16.48 -10.18 1.83
C PRO A 211 15.00 -10.12 1.42
N PRO A 212 14.22 -11.17 1.70
CA PRO A 212 12.79 -11.18 1.44
C PRO A 212 12.07 -9.99 2.06
N ARG A 213 11.12 -9.41 1.33
CA ARG A 213 10.24 -8.34 1.82
C ARG A 213 8.86 -8.92 2.12
N PRO A 214 8.24 -8.60 3.28
CA PRO A 214 6.88 -9.07 3.58
C PRO A 214 5.88 -8.64 2.50
N ASP A 215 5.06 -9.60 2.05
CA ASP A 215 4.03 -9.42 1.03
C ASP A 215 2.62 -9.68 1.57
N LEU A 216 2.50 -10.12 2.82
CA LEU A 216 1.24 -10.32 3.53
C LEU A 216 1.12 -9.31 4.67
N LYS A 217 -0.07 -8.73 4.81
CA LYS A 217 -0.49 -7.96 5.98
C LYS A 217 -1.65 -8.70 6.63
N VAL A 218 -1.55 -9.01 7.91
CA VAL A 218 -2.58 -9.71 8.68
C VAL A 218 -3.12 -8.74 9.71
N LEU A 219 -4.43 -8.51 9.70
CA LEU A 219 -5.13 -7.79 10.76
C LEU A 219 -5.53 -8.78 11.85
N GLU A 220 -5.11 -8.53 13.07
CA GLU A 220 -5.37 -9.42 14.21
C GLU A 220 -5.73 -8.63 15.47
N MET A 221 -6.46 -9.29 16.38
CA MET A 221 -6.73 -8.76 17.71
C MET A 221 -5.47 -8.79 18.56
N LEU A 222 -5.29 -7.77 19.40
CA LEU A 222 -4.26 -7.76 20.44
C LEU A 222 -4.50 -8.93 21.42
N PRO A 223 -3.46 -9.48 22.05
CA PRO A 223 -3.61 -10.65 22.93
C PRO A 223 -4.50 -10.43 24.16
N ASN A 224 -4.58 -9.19 24.67
CA ASN A 224 -5.37 -8.83 25.85
C ASN A 224 -6.00 -7.44 25.67
N PRO A 225 -7.04 -7.31 24.82
CA PRO A 225 -7.68 -6.03 24.58
C PRO A 225 -8.51 -5.59 25.79
N SER A 226 -8.51 -4.30 26.08
CA SER A 226 -9.30 -3.70 27.16
C SER A 226 -10.78 -3.65 26.82
N ALA A 227 -11.64 -3.44 27.82
CA ALA A 227 -13.08 -3.27 27.61
C ALA A 227 -13.40 -2.07 26.69
N SER A 228 -12.63 -0.98 26.75
CA SER A 228 -12.80 0.17 25.85
C SER A 228 -12.39 -0.16 24.41
N GLN A 229 -11.33 -0.97 24.23
CA GLN A 229 -10.90 -1.45 22.92
C GLN A 229 -11.96 -2.35 22.29
N HIS A 230 -12.51 -3.31 23.04
CA HIS A 230 -13.63 -4.13 22.57
C HIS A 230 -14.87 -3.30 22.21
N HIS A 231 -15.19 -2.28 23.02
CA HIS A 231 -16.33 -1.40 22.75
C HIS A 231 -16.16 -0.66 21.41
N LEU A 232 -15.00 -0.04 21.19
CA LEU A 232 -14.70 0.67 19.95
C LEU A 232 -14.66 -0.28 18.74
N CYS A 233 -14.01 -1.45 18.89
CA CYS A 233 -13.94 -2.48 17.85
C CYS A 233 -15.34 -2.94 17.41
N ARG A 234 -16.20 -3.27 18.39
CA ARG A 234 -17.58 -3.67 18.12
C ARG A 234 -18.41 -2.55 17.49
N GLY A 235 -18.23 -1.31 17.94
CA GLY A 235 -18.90 -0.15 17.37
C GLY A 235 -18.47 0.17 15.94
N TRP A 236 -17.24 -0.21 15.57
CA TRP A 236 -16.71 -0.04 14.21
C TRP A 236 -17.10 -1.19 13.28
N LEU A 237 -16.82 -2.43 13.67
CA LEU A 237 -17.02 -3.60 12.80
C LEU A 237 -18.43 -4.18 12.84
N GLY A 238 -19.26 -3.78 13.81
CA GLY A 238 -20.62 -4.30 13.97
C GLY A 238 -20.70 -5.75 14.48
N VAL A 239 -19.56 -6.40 14.72
CA VAL A 239 -19.43 -7.78 15.22
C VAL A 239 -18.62 -7.81 16.52
N ALA A 240 -18.86 -8.82 17.37
CA ALA A 240 -18.03 -9.02 18.56
C ALA A 240 -16.66 -9.59 18.13
N ALA A 241 -15.57 -9.00 18.61
CA ALA A 241 -14.21 -9.41 18.28
C ALA A 241 -13.86 -10.86 18.70
N ASP A 242 -14.68 -11.47 19.55
CA ASP A 242 -14.51 -12.82 20.09
C ASP A 242 -15.35 -13.88 19.35
N ASP A 243 -15.99 -13.53 18.22
CA ASP A 243 -16.72 -14.51 17.42
C ASP A 243 -15.71 -15.37 16.63
N PRO A 244 -15.59 -16.69 16.86
CA PRO A 244 -14.68 -17.54 16.10
C PRO A 244 -15.01 -17.61 14.59
N ALA A 245 -16.18 -17.10 14.16
CA ALA A 245 -16.50 -16.90 12.75
C ALA A 245 -15.89 -15.61 12.14
N SER A 246 -15.28 -14.74 12.94
CA SER A 246 -14.67 -13.46 12.53
C SER A 246 -13.20 -13.58 12.11
N VAL A 247 -12.80 -14.74 11.58
CA VAL A 247 -11.55 -14.83 10.81
C VAL A 247 -11.72 -13.94 9.59
N PHE A 248 -11.15 -12.74 9.65
CA PHE A 248 -11.17 -11.78 8.56
C PHE A 248 -10.61 -12.46 7.30
N PRO A 249 -11.35 -12.47 6.18
CA PRO A 249 -10.86 -13.03 4.91
C PRO A 249 -9.69 -12.22 4.34
#